data_AF-A0A661JZX2-F1
#
_entry.id   AF-A0A661JZX2-F1
#
_cell.length_a   1.000
_cell.length_b   1.000
_cell.length_c   1.000
_cell.angle_alpha   90.00
_cell.angle_beta   90.00
_cell.angle_gamma   90.00
#
_symmetry.space_group_name_H-M   'P 1'
#
loop_
_entity.id
_entity.type
_entity.pdbx_description
1 polymer ?
#
loop_
_entity_poly.entity_id
_entity_poly.type
_entity_poly.pdbx_seq_one_letter_code
_entity_poly.pdbx_strand_id
1 'polypeptide(L)' 'MKLRIGTRGSPLALRQAEEVKDLLLQLHPGLEVELVKIRTTGDKITEAP' A
#
# COMPACT_ATOMS: atom_id res chain seq x y z
N MET A 1 -7.38 -10.71 13.43
CA MET A 1 -6.81 -9.36 13.65
C MET A 1 -6.22 -8.91 12.33
N LYS A 2 -6.54 -7.70 11.86
CA LYS A 2 -6.25 -7.26 10.48
C LYS A 2 -5.14 -6.22 10.46
N LEU A 3 -4.07 -6.47 9.70
CA LEU A 3 -2.96 -5.54 9.51
C LEU A 3 -3.30 -4.58 8.37
N ARG A 4 -3.16 -3.27 8.61
CA ARG A 4 -3.43 -2.22 7.62
C ARG A 4 -2.11 -1.57 7.19
N ILE A 5 -1.82 -1.60 5.90
CA ILE A 5 -0.63 -0.97 5.30
C ILE A 5 -1.07 0.34 4.65
N GLY A 6 -0.65 1.46 5.24
CA GLY A 6 -0.82 2.78 4.62
C GLY A 6 0.18 2.99 3.49
N THR A 7 -0.28 3.37 2.30
CA THR A 7 0.60 3.68 1.16
C THR A 7 0.18 4.96 0.42
N ARG A 8 1.13 5.60 -0.27
CA ARG A 8 0.86 6.74 -1.15
C ARG A 8 0.10 6.31 -2.39
N GLY A 9 -0.47 7.29 -3.08
CA GLY A 9 -1.29 7.05 -4.26
C GLY A 9 -0.55 6.76 -5.56
N SER A 10 0.78 6.96 -5.60
CA SER A 10 1.57 6.82 -6.83
C SER A 10 1.70 5.35 -7.27
N PRO A 11 1.84 5.07 -8.57
CA PRO A 11 1.97 3.69 -9.07
C PRO A 11 3.11 2.90 -8.42
N LEU A 12 4.26 3.54 -8.20
CA LEU A 12 5.39 2.92 -7.53
C LEU A 12 5.07 2.57 -6.06
N ALA A 13 4.44 3.47 -5.32
CA ALA A 13 4.11 3.22 -3.92
C ALA A 13 3.06 2.11 -3.75
N LEU A 14 2.11 2.00 -4.69
CA LEU A 14 1.15 0.90 -4.72
C LEU A 14 1.88 -0.43 -4.98
N ARG A 15 2.79 -0.47 -5.97
CA ARG A 15 3.55 -1.69 -6.27
C ARG A 15 4.42 -2.14 -5.10
N GLN A 16 5.08 -1.21 -4.42
CA GLN A 16 5.86 -1.50 -3.21
C GLN A 16 4.98 -2.05 -2.08
N ALA A 17 3.78 -1.50 -1.89
CA ALA A 17 2.86 -1.97 -0.86
C ALA A 17 2.28 -3.36 -1.17
N GLU A 18 2.04 -3.67 -2.44
CA GLU A 18 1.67 -5.01 -2.90
C GLU A 18 2.79 -6.03 -2.62
N GLU A 19 4.03 -5.70 -2.95
CA GLU A 19 5.19 -6.57 -2.71
C GLU A 19 5.35 -6.90 -1.21
N VAL A 20 5.23 -5.89 -0.34
CA VAL A 20 5.29 -6.10 1.11
C VAL A 20 4.12 -6.97 1.59
N LYS A 21 2.90 -6.75 1.07
CA LYS A 21 1.74 -7.59 1.39
C LYS A 21 2.00 -9.05 1.01
N ASP A 22 2.51 -9.31 -0.19
CA ASP A 22 2.73 -10.67 -0.69
C ASP A 22 3.76 -11.40 0.17
N LEU A 23 4.86 -10.74 0.54
CA LEU A 23 5.87 -11.30 1.45
C LEU A 23 5.29 -11.61 2.84
N LEU A 24 4.43 -10.73 3.37
CA LEU A 24 3.77 -10.96 4.66
C LEU A 24 2.81 -12.16 4.61
N LEU A 25 2.07 -12.33 3.51
CA LEU A 25 1.17 -13.48 3.32
C LEU A 25 1.94 -14.80 3.14
N GLN A 26 3.11 -14.76 2.50
CA GLN A 26 3.99 -15.93 2.39
C GLN A 26 4.54 -16.38 3.75
N LEU A 27 4.98 -15.44 4.58
CA LEU A 27 5.53 -15.74 5.90
C LEU A 27 4.44 -16.06 6.93
N HIS A 28 3.24 -15.50 6.75
CA HIS A 28 2.11 -15.62 7.66
C HIS A 28 0.80 -15.91 6.90
N PRO A 29 0.55 -17.18 6.50
CA PRO A 29 -0.61 -17.55 5.68
C PRO A 29 -1.99 -17.23 6.29
N GLY A 30 -2.07 -17.06 7.61
CA GLY A 30 -3.30 -16.68 8.32
C GLY A 30 -3.44 -15.18 8.60
N LEU A 31 -2.51 -14.34 8.13
CA LEU A 31 -2.55 -12.91 8.35
C LEU A 31 -3.49 -12.24 7.35
N GLU A 32 -4.43 -11.45 7.84
CA GLU A 32 -5.24 -10.58 6.98
C GLU A 32 -4.54 -9.22 6.80
N VAL A 33 -4.29 -8.85 5.54
CA VAL A 33 -3.64 -7.58 5.17
C VAL A 33 -4.55 -6.74 4.29
N GLU A 34 -4.70 -5.46 4.60
CA GLU A 34 -5.42 -4.46 3.79
C GLU A 34 -4.51 -3.29 3.43
N LEU A 35 -4.48 -2.94 2.14
CA LEU A 35 -3.81 -1.74 1.66
C LEU A 35 -4.76 -0.55 1.78
N VAL A 36 -4.31 0.51 2.46
CA VAL A 36 -5.05 1.76 2.64
C VAL A 36 -4.31 2.87 1.93
N LYS A 37 -4.89 3.38 0.84
CA LYS A 37 -4.33 4.53 0.11
C LYS A 37 -4.53 5.80 0.94
N ILE A 38 -3.43 6.44 1.31
CA ILE A 38 -3.40 7.70 2.04
C ILE A 38 -3.22 8.81 1.00
N ARG A 39 -4.17 9.77 0.95
CA ARG A 39 -4.03 10.96 0.13
C ARG A 39 -3.05 11.92 0.79
N THR A 40 -1.92 12.17 0.14
CA THR A 40 -0.96 13.19 0.58
C THR A 40 -1.05 14.42 -0.31
N THR A 41 -0.61 15.58 0.18
CA THR A 41 -0.52 16.82 -0.62
C THR A 41 0.42 16.66 -1.82
N GLY A 42 1.48 15.85 -1.69
CA GLY A 42 2.40 15.54 -2.80
C GLY A 42 1.76 14.74 -3.94
N ASP A 43 0.71 13.96 -3.67
CA ASP A 43 -0.01 13.20 -4.72
C ASP A 43 -0.88 14.13 -5.59
N LYS A 44 -1.38 15.25 -5.03
CA LYS A 44 -2.14 16.26 -5.80
C LYS A 44 -1.31 16.96 -6.87
N ILE A 45 0.00 17.08 -6.65
CA ILE A 45 0.92 17.77 -7.56
C ILE A 45 1.28 16.87 -8.76
N THR A 46 1.21 15.55 -8.60
CA THR A 46 1.56 14.57 -9.66
C THR A 46 0.39 14.26 -10.60
N GLU A 47 -0.84 14.71 -10.28
CA GLU A 47 -2.03 14.61 -11.14
C GLU A 47 -2.27 15.87 -12.00
N ALA A 48 -1.42 16.90 -11.89
CA ALA A 48 -1.52 18.10 -12.70
C ALA A 48 -0.92 17.88 -14.12
N PRO A 49 -1.60 18.30 -15.20
CA PRO A 49 -1.11 18.19 -16.57
C PRO A 49 0.08 19.11 -16.85
#